data_AF-A0A5W9EMH4-F1
#
_entry.id   AF-A0A5W9EMH4-F1
#
_cell.length_a   1.000
_cell.length_b   1.000
_cell.length_c   1.000
_cell.angle_alpha   90.00
_cell.angle_beta   90.00
_cell.angle_gamma   90.00
#
_symmetry.space_group_name_H-M   'P 1'
#
loop_
_entity.id
_entity.type
_entity.pdbx_description
1 polymer ?
#
loop_
_entity_poly.entity_id
_entity_poly.type
_entity_poly.pdbx_seq_one_letter_code
_entity_poly.pdbx_strand_id
1 'polypeptide(L)'
;MSDKIHDHACNNCFTGDGACLGECHVTDINNALTTSFEDVVKPVIKWLNENSNPHASVIIDSTSAELLTGEIGVHTEEFLKD
;
A
#
# COMPACT_ATOMS: atom_id res chain seq x y z
N MET A 1 -4.86 -23.73 23.99
CA MET A 1 -5.29 -23.62 22.59
C MET A 1 -5.38 -22.13 22.32
N SER A 2 -4.44 -21.59 21.54
CA SER A 2 -4.29 -20.14 21.38
C SER A 2 -5.56 -19.49 20.83
N ASP A 3 -6.02 -18.46 21.55
CA ASP A 3 -7.01 -17.49 21.09
C ASP A 3 -6.65 -17.00 19.68
N LYS A 4 -7.49 -17.36 18.70
CA LYS A 4 -7.37 -16.81 17.36
C LYS A 4 -7.96 -15.40 17.38
N ILE A 5 -7.10 -14.39 17.48
CA ILE A 5 -7.46 -13.00 17.19
C ILE A 5 -7.95 -12.98 15.73
N HIS A 6 -9.22 -12.60 15.52
CA HIS A 6 -9.80 -12.48 14.19
C HIS A 6 -9.83 -11.00 13.79
N ASP A 7 -8.95 -10.59 12.89
CA ASP A 7 -8.84 -9.19 12.42
C ASP A 7 -9.60 -9.02 11.09
N HIS A 8 -10.93 -8.86 11.15
CA HIS A 8 -11.77 -8.60 9.96
C HIS A 8 -13.27 -8.47 10.29
N ALA A 9 -13.92 -7.50 9.63
CA ALA A 9 -15.34 -7.16 9.72
C ALA A 9 -16.23 -8.11 8.90
N CYS A 10 -16.48 -9.32 9.42
CA CYS A 10 -17.49 -10.21 8.85
C CYS A 10 -18.90 -9.78 9.29
N ASN A 11 -19.88 -9.80 8.39
CA ASN A 11 -21.27 -9.45 8.71
C ASN A 11 -21.84 -10.28 9.87
N ASN A 12 -21.56 -11.59 9.93
CA ASN A 12 -22.07 -12.46 11.00
C ASN A 12 -21.40 -12.18 12.36
N CYS A 13 -20.13 -11.74 12.37
CA CYS A 13 -19.48 -11.27 13.59
C CYS A 13 -19.96 -9.88 14.00
N PHE A 14 -20.32 -9.04 13.03
CA PHE A 14 -20.84 -7.69 13.24
C PHE A 14 -22.30 -7.69 13.74
N THR A 15 -23.15 -8.60 13.25
CA THR A 15 -24.55 -8.74 13.66
C THR A 15 -24.77 -9.72 14.82
N GLY A 16 -23.77 -10.54 15.16
CA GLY A 16 -23.87 -11.54 16.22
C GLY A 16 -24.64 -12.82 15.83
N ASP A 17 -24.97 -12.99 14.54
CA ASP A 17 -25.74 -14.12 14.02
C ASP A 17 -24.88 -15.35 13.69
N GLY A 18 -24.19 -15.88 14.71
CA GLY A 18 -23.60 -17.22 14.66
C GLY A 18 -22.09 -17.28 14.36
N ALA A 19 -21.58 -18.52 14.26
CA ALA A 19 -20.15 -18.80 14.11
C ALA A 19 -19.62 -18.42 12.72
N CYS A 20 -18.40 -17.91 12.67
CA CYS A 20 -17.71 -17.61 11.42
C CYS A 20 -17.46 -18.93 10.64
N LEU A 21 -18.07 -19.06 9.46
CA LEU A 21 -18.00 -20.26 8.63
C LEU A 21 -16.72 -20.34 7.78
N GLY A 22 -15.81 -19.37 7.87
CA GLY A 22 -14.57 -19.32 7.10
C GLY A 22 -14.74 -18.92 5.63
N GLU A 23 -15.96 -18.93 5.11
CA GLU A 23 -16.35 -18.44 3.78
C GLU A 23 -16.57 -16.92 3.79
N CYS A 24 -15.57 -16.18 4.29
CA CYS A 24 -15.62 -14.73 4.38
C CYS A 24 -15.26 -14.13 3.02
N HIS A 25 -16.26 -13.93 2.16
CA HIS A 25 -16.10 -13.27 0.86
C HIS A 25 -15.98 -11.75 0.98
N VAL A 26 -15.21 -11.25 1.95
CA VAL A 26 -14.58 -9.94 1.85
C VAL A 26 -13.19 -10.22 1.30
N THR A 27 -13.11 -10.62 0.03
CA THR A 27 -11.85 -10.51 -0.69
C THR A 27 -11.53 -9.02 -0.71
N ASP A 28 -10.59 -8.64 0.16
CA ASP A 28 -10.01 -7.32 0.31
C ASP A 28 -9.92 -6.61 -1.05
N ILE A 29 -10.85 -5.69 -1.33
CA ILE A 29 -10.74 -4.77 -2.48
C ILE A 29 -9.35 -4.14 -2.49
N ASN A 30 -8.80 -3.86 -1.30
CA ASN A 30 -7.44 -3.36 -1.10
C ASN A 30 -6.36 -4.33 -1.62
N ASN A 31 -6.48 -5.64 -1.43
CA ASN A 31 -5.49 -6.61 -1.89
C ASN A 31 -5.51 -6.78 -3.42
N ALA A 32 -6.72 -6.85 -4.00
CA ALA A 32 -6.87 -6.84 -5.45
C ALA A 32 -6.34 -5.54 -6.08
N LEU A 33 -6.57 -4.39 -5.44
CA LEU A 33 -6.01 -3.10 -5.84
C LEU A 33 -4.49 -3.05 -5.67
N THR A 34 -3.92 -3.62 -4.61
CA THR A 34 -2.47 -3.72 -4.41
C THR A 34 -1.81 -4.49 -5.54
N THR A 35 -2.35 -5.65 -5.89
CA THR A 35 -1.81 -6.47 -6.99
C THR A 35 -1.86 -5.69 -8.32
N SER A 36 -3.01 -5.09 -8.64
CA SER A 36 -3.17 -4.27 -9.86
C SER A 36 -2.24 -3.04 -9.87
N PHE A 37 -2.05 -2.40 -8.72
CA PHE A 37 -1.15 -1.25 -8.58
C PHE A 37 0.31 -1.65 -8.76
N GLU A 38 0.73 -2.77 -8.17
CA GLU A 38 2.09 -3.32 -8.33
C GLU A 38 2.46 -3.55 -9.80
N ASP A 39 1.53 -4.07 -10.59
CA ASP A 39 1.74 -4.31 -12.02
C ASP A 39 1.97 -3.01 -12.81
N VAL A 40 1.41 -1.89 -12.34
CA VAL A 40 1.62 -0.56 -12.93
C VAL A 40 2.92 0.08 -12.44
N VAL A 41 3.25 -0.01 -11.14
CA VAL A 41 4.40 0.71 -10.57
C VAL A 41 5.73 -0.02 -10.73
N LYS A 42 5.77 -1.35 -10.80
CA LYS A 42 7.02 -2.11 -11.00
C LYS A 42 7.75 -1.72 -12.29
N PRO A 43 7.07 -1.58 -13.45
CA PRO A 43 7.69 -1.04 -14.67
C PRO A 43 8.25 0.38 -14.49
N VAL A 44 7.54 1.26 -13.79
CA VAL A 44 8.00 2.63 -13.50
C VAL A 44 9.27 2.62 -12.65
N ILE A 45 9.29 1.80 -11.59
CA ILE A 45 10.46 1.61 -10.72
C ILE A 45 11.66 1.09 -11.53
N LYS A 46 11.44 0.11 -12.41
CA LYS A 46 12.50 -0.40 -13.29
C LYS A 46 13.06 0.68 -14.20
N TRP A 47 12.18 1.44 -14.87
CA TRP A 47 12.59 2.53 -15.74
C TRP A 47 13.40 3.59 -14.99
N LEU A 48 12.97 3.97 -13.77
CA LEU A 48 13.71 4.91 -12.92
C LEU A 48 15.12 4.41 -12.59
N ASN A 49 15.27 3.13 -12.26
CA ASN A 49 16.58 2.53 -11.99
C ASN A 49 17.49 2.52 -13.23
N GLU A 50 16.94 2.30 -14.41
CA GLU A 50 17.71 2.19 -15.65
C GLU A 50 18.04 3.55 -16.29
N ASN A 51 17.22 4.59 -16.04
CA ASN A 51 17.28 5.85 -16.79
C ASN A 51 17.45 7.11 -15.92
N SER A 52 17.38 6.99 -14.60
CA SER A 52 17.47 8.14 -13.67
C SER A 52 18.51 7.93 -12.57
N ASN A 53 18.79 8.99 -11.82
CA ASN A 53 19.68 8.91 -10.66
C ASN A 53 18.93 8.35 -9.43
N PRO A 54 19.63 7.75 -8.45
CA PRO A 54 19.00 7.13 -7.26
C PRO A 54 18.30 8.13 -6.32
N HIS A 55 18.45 9.44 -6.53
CA HIS A 55 17.75 10.50 -5.81
C HIS A 55 16.55 11.05 -6.58
N ALA A 56 16.16 10.39 -7.68
CA ALA A 56 14.98 10.76 -8.44
C ALA A 56 13.72 10.17 -7.82
N SER A 57 12.68 11.00 -7.77
CA SER A 57 11.34 10.63 -7.31
C SER A 57 10.33 10.89 -8.42
N VAL A 58 9.29 10.07 -8.50
CA VAL A 58 8.16 10.29 -9.42
C VAL A 58 6.88 10.52 -8.63
N ILE A 59 6.11 11.53 -9.01
CA ILE A 59 4.77 11.79 -8.48
C ILE A 59 3.80 11.60 -9.64
N ILE A 60 2.78 10.76 -9.47
CA ILE A 60 1.79 10.46 -10.49
C ILE A 60 0.42 10.79 -9.93
N ASP A 61 -0.33 11.65 -10.61
CA ASP A 61 -1.74 11.92 -10.36
C ASP A 61 -2.61 11.32 -11.47
N SER A 62 -3.93 11.54 -11.41
CA SER A 62 -4.88 10.99 -12.39
C SER A 62 -4.67 11.49 -13.82
N THR A 63 -3.89 12.55 -14.01
CA THR A 63 -3.72 13.26 -15.29
C THR A 63 -2.28 13.55 -15.67
N SER A 64 -1.32 13.46 -14.74
CA SER A 64 0.08 13.77 -15.03
C SER A 64 1.07 12.88 -14.26
N ALA A 65 2.32 12.89 -14.71
CA ALA A 65 3.44 12.23 -14.06
C ALA A 65 4.65 13.17 -14.08
N GLU A 66 5.16 13.51 -12.90
CA GLU A 66 6.26 14.45 -12.70
C GLU A 66 7.49 13.72 -12.18
N LEU A 67 8.64 13.91 -12.84
CA LEU A 67 9.94 13.39 -12.40
C LEU A 67 10.73 14.49 -11.70
N LEU A 68 11.02 14.31 -10.42
CA LEU A 68 11.76 15.24 -9.59
C LEU A 68 13.15 14.68 -9.31
N THR A 69 14.18 15.51 -9.47
CA THR A 69 15.54 15.19 -9.03
C THR A 69 15.92 16.14 -7.91
N GLY A 70 16.16 15.61 -6.72
CA GLY A 70 16.71 16.40 -5.61
C GLY A 70 18.20 16.65 -5.83
N GLU A 71 18.67 17.87 -5.58
CA GLU A 71 20.12 18.18 -5.60
C GLU A 71 20.74 17.97 -4.20
N ILE A 72 20.00 18.30 -3.14
CA ILE A 72 20.44 18.16 -1.73
C ILE A 72 19.25 17.71 -0.88
N GLY A 73 19.42 16.68 -0.07
CA GLY A 73 18.42 16.21 0.89
C GLY A 73 19.06 15.77 2.21
N VAL A 74 18.44 16.13 3.34
CA VAL A 74 18.85 15.72 4.69
C VAL A 74 17.65 15.08 5.38
N HIS A 75 17.76 13.80 5.72
CA HIS A 75 16.77 13.11 6.54
C HIS A 75 17.06 13.38 8.02
N THR A 76 16.07 13.88 8.77
CA THR A 76 16.20 14.10 10.22
C THR A 76 14.87 13.83 10.93
N GLU A 77 14.97 13.15 12.06
CA GLU A 77 13.86 12.86 12.98
C GLU A 77 13.96 13.75 14.25
N GLU A 78 14.99 14.59 14.35
CA GLU A 78 15.32 15.42 15.53
C GLU A 78 14.18 16.35 15.98
N PHE A 79 13.31 16.75 15.04
CA PHE A 79 12.22 17.70 15.29
C PHE A 79 10.82 17.05 15.34
N LEU A 80 10.74 15.72 15.28
CA LEU A 80 9.46 15.02 15.45
C LEU A 80 8.97 15.21 16.90
N LYS A 81 7.75 15.72 17.05
CA LYS A 81 7.07 15.79 18.35
C LYS A 81 6.41 14.45 18.65
N ASP A 82 6.50 14.01 19.90
CA ASP A 82 5.81 12.84 20.47
C ASP A 82 4.29 12.93 20.29
#